data_AF-A0A7C3HC44-F1
#
_entry.id   AF-A0A7C3HC44-F1
#
_cell.length_a   1.000
_cell.length_b   1.000
_cell.length_c   1.000
_cell.angle_alpha   90.00
_cell.angle_beta   90.00
_cell.angle_gamma   90.00
#
_symmetry.space_group_name_H-M   'P 1'
#
loop_
_entity.id
_entity.type
_entity.pdbx_description
1 polymer ?
#
loop_
_entity_poly.entity_id
_entity_poly.type
_entity_poly.pdbx_seq_one_letter_code
_entity_poly.pdbx_strand_id
1 'polypeptide(L)' 'MEYTSFLVRLWRETPGAGEAPADRREWLVQVEHIPGGEKMYLASLEDLFAFIQAQLTCPHEQGELP' A
#
# COMPACT_ATOMS: atom_id res chain seq x y z
N MET A 1 14.28 14.08 -12.57
CA MET A 1 13.75 13.44 -11.35
C MET A 1 12.29 13.14 -11.62
N GLU A 2 11.97 11.85 -11.76
CA GLU A 2 10.59 11.41 -11.89
C GLU A 2 10.04 11.19 -10.48
N TYR A 3 8.98 11.90 -10.12
CA TYR A 3 8.33 11.76 -8.84
C TYR A 3 7.27 10.66 -8.95
N THR A 4 7.50 9.53 -8.29
CA THR A 4 6.47 8.49 -8.17
C THR A 4 5.44 8.91 -7.13
N SER A 5 4.17 8.91 -7.53
CA SER A 5 3.05 9.32 -6.66
C SER A 5 2.07 8.16 -6.49
N PHE A 6 1.68 7.92 -5.24
CA PHE A 6 0.70 6.90 -4.87
C PHE A 6 -0.47 7.53 -4.12
N LEU A 7 -1.68 7.06 -4.41
CA LEU A 7 -2.86 7.31 -3.60
C LEU A 7 -3.14 6.07 -2.74
N VAL A 8 -3.04 6.23 -1.43
CA VAL A 8 -3.30 5.16 -0.46
C VAL A 8 -4.65 5.40 0.18
N ARG A 9 -5.56 4.43 0.05
CA ARG A 9 -6.84 4.38 0.75
C ARG A 9 -6.76 3.32 1.83
N LEU A 10 -7.12 3.67 3.06
CA LEU A 10 -7.04 2.81 4.22
C LEU A 10 -8.41 2.77 4.92
N TRP A 11 -8.93 1.58 5.16
CA TRP A 11 -10.15 1.41 5.93
C TRP A 11 -10.05 0.20 6.86
N ARG A 12 -10.90 0.20 7.89
CA ARG A 12 -11.04 -0.90 8.84
C ARG A 12 -12.39 -1.54 8.62
N GLU A 13 -12.43 -2.85 8.45
CA GLU A 13 -13.68 -3.54 8.62
C GLU A 13 -14.02 -3.55 10.11
N THR A 14 -15.12 -2.89 10.46
CA THR A 14 -15.77 -3.13 11.74
C THR A 14 -16.52 -4.44 11.61
N PRO A 15 -16.25 -5.44 12.46
CA PRO A 15 -17.08 -6.64 12.48
C PRO A 15 -18.53 -6.19 12.75
N GLY A 16 -19.46 -6.70 11.95
CA GLY A 16 -20.89 -6.45 12.14
C GLY A 16 -21.29 -6.75 13.59
N ALA A 17 -22.25 -5.98 14.10
CA ALA A 17 -22.73 -6.09 15.48
C ALA A 17 -23.22 -7.53 15.77
N GLY A 18 -22.35 -8.38 16.30
CA GLY A 18 -22.70 -9.75 16.65
C GLY A 18 -21.52 -10.68 16.86
N GLU A 19 -20.55 -10.76 15.93
CA GLU A 19 -19.68 -11.94 15.89
C GLU A 19 -18.29 -11.63 15.33
N ALA A 20 -17.38 -11.08 16.15
CA ALA A 20 -15.96 -11.42 16.14
C ALA A 20 -15.23 -10.72 17.31
N PRO A 21 -14.25 -11.38 17.95
CA PRO A 21 -13.42 -10.75 18.96
C PRO A 21 -12.67 -9.55 18.35
N ALA A 22 -12.47 -8.50 19.16
CA ALA A 22 -11.88 -7.22 18.77
C ALA A 22 -10.47 -7.31 18.14
N ASP A 23 -9.82 -8.48 18.23
CA ASP A 23 -8.54 -8.84 17.63
C ASP A 23 -8.60 -9.08 16.11
N ARG A 24 -9.79 -9.30 15.52
CA ARG A 24 -9.98 -9.48 14.06
C ARG A 24 -10.44 -8.22 13.35
N ARG A 25 -9.87 -7.07 13.72
CA ARG A 25 -10.09 -5.83 12.94
C ARG A 25 -9.16 -5.86 11.74
N GLU A 26 -9.64 -6.48 10.67
CA GLU A 26 -8.91 -6.60 9.41
C GLU A 26 -8.76 -5.21 8.78
N TRP A 27 -7.52 -4.80 8.57
CA TRP A 27 -7.19 -3.57 7.87
C TRP A 27 -7.19 -3.86 6.38
N LEU A 28 -7.91 -3.05 5.61
CA LEU A 28 -7.89 -3.13 4.17
C LEU A 28 -7.26 -1.87 3.60
N VAL A 29 -6.33 -2.09 2.68
CA VAL A 29 -5.59 -1.02 2.03
C VAL A 29 -5.75 -1.16 0.54
N GLN A 30 -5.94 -0.05 -0.15
CA GLN A 30 -5.76 0.04 -1.59
C GLN A 30 -4.69 1.07 -1.88
N VAL A 31 -3.69 0.67 -2.66
CA VAL A 31 -2.67 1.54 -3.22
C VAL A 31 -2.94 1.72 -4.70
N GLU A 32 -2.98 2.95 -5.16
CA GLU A 32 -3.16 3.31 -6.56
C GLU A 32 -1.94 4.10 -7.04
N HIS A 33 -1.33 3.65 -8.13
CA HIS A 33 -0.21 4.32 -8.77
C HIS A 33 -0.74 5.42 -9.69
N ILE A 34 -0.45 6.69 -9.39
CA ILE A 34 -1.08 7.84 -10.07
C ILE A 34 -0.67 8.03 -11.54
N PRO A 35 0.56 7.72 -11.98
CA PRO A 35 0.89 7.77 -13.40
C PRO A 35 0.41 6.55 -14.19
N GLY A 36 0.27 5.36 -13.56
CA GLY A 36 -0.11 4.12 -14.25
C GLY A 36 -1.57 3.69 -14.11
N GLY A 37 -2.27 4.20 -13.09
CA GLY A 37 -3.63 3.76 -12.71
C GLY A 37 -3.70 2.37 -12.10
N GLU A 38 -2.55 1.71 -11.88
CA GLU A 38 -2.45 0.36 -11.32
C GLU A 38 -2.92 0.36 -9.86
N LYS A 39 -3.74 -0.62 -9.49
CA LYS A 39 -4.32 -0.75 -8.15
C LYS A 39 -3.86 -2.05 -7.50
N MET A 40 -3.39 -1.94 -6.28
CA MET A 40 -3.00 -3.05 -5.43
C MET A 40 -3.85 -3.02 -4.15
N TYR A 41 -4.28 -4.20 -3.70
CA TYR A 41 -5.07 -4.35 -2.48
C TYR A 41 -4.24 -5.15 -1.47
N LEU A 42 -4.17 -4.67 -0.23
CA LEU A 42 -3.42 -5.29 0.86
C LEU A 42 -4.38 -5.56 2.02
N ALA A 43 -4.18 -6.69 2.70
CA ALA A 43 -5.05 -7.16 3.78
C ALA A 43 -4.52 -6.86 5.18
N SER A 44 -3.39 -6.14 5.28
CA SER A 44 -2.79 -5.77 6.55
C SER A 44 -2.00 -4.46 6.45
N LEU A 45 -1.76 -3.84 7.61
CA LEU A 45 -0.84 -2.70 7.71
C LEU A 45 0.62 -3.13 7.49
N GLU A 46 0.99 -4.36 7.88
CA GLU A 46 2.33 -4.89 7.70
C GLU A 46 2.71 -4.95 6.21
N ASP A 47 1.77 -5.42 5.37
CA ASP A 47 1.94 -5.43 3.92
C ASP A 47 2.10 -4.01 3.34
N LEU A 48 1.36 -3.03 3.86
CA LEU A 48 1.50 -1.63 3.45
C LEU A 48 2.88 -1.07 3.81
N PHE A 49 3.37 -1.35 5.02
CA PHE A 49 4.70 -0.90 5.41
C PHE A 49 5.80 -1.57 4.60
N ALA A 50 5.67 -2.86 4.29
CA ALA A 50 6.58 -3.57 3.40
C ALA A 50 6.58 -2.96 2.00
N PHE A 51 5.39 -2.62 1.47
CA PHE A 51 5.25 -1.94 0.18
C PHE A 51 5.97 -0.57 0.18
N ILE A 52 5.71 0.28 1.18
CA ILE A 52 6.34 1.61 1.27
C ILE A 52 7.86 1.48 1.36
N GLN A 53 8.37 0.55 2.17
CA GLN A 53 9.80 0.32 2.28
C GLN A 53 10.42 -0.10 0.94
N ALA A 54 9.78 -1.00 0.19
CA ALA A 54 10.25 -1.41 -1.14
C ALA A 54 10.32 -0.23 -2.14
N GLN A 55 9.35 0.69 -2.08
CA GLN A 55 9.38 1.90 -2.93
C GLN A 55 10.51 2.87 -2.56
N LEU A 56 10.90 2.91 -1.28
CA LEU A 56 12.00 3.74 -0.78
C LEU A 56 13.38 3.12 -1.00
N THR A 57 13.46 1.79 -1.07
CA THR A 57 14.71 1.04 -1.25
C THR A 57 15.01 0.67 -2.69
N CYS A 58 14.10 0.86 -3.65
CA CYS A 58 14.47 0.85 -5.06
C CYS A 58 15.41 2.02 -5.36
N PRO A 59 16.73 1.79 -5.58
CA PRO A 59 17.56 2.83 -6.15
C PRO A 59 17.01 3.15 -7.53
N HIS A 60 16.83 4.43 -7.81
CA HIS A 60 16.66 4.93 -9.15
C HIS A 60 17.92 4.53 -9.94
N GLU A 61 17.92 3.39 -10.63
CA GLU A 61 18.94 3.07 -11.63
C GLU A 61 18.73 4.04 -12.80
N GLN A 62 19.20 5.28 -12.65
CA GLN A 62 19.60 6.07 -13.81
C GLN A 62 20.91 5.45 -14.30
N GLY A 63 20.78 4.56 -15.29
CA GLY A 63 21.89 4.17 -16.12
C GLY A 63 22.62 5.42 -16.62
N GLU A 64 23.84 5.58 -16.13
CA GLU A 64 24.84 6.48 -16.66
C GLU A 64 25.25 5.94 -18.04
N LEU A 65 25.15 6.81 -19.05
CA LEU A 65 25.64 6.57 -20.41
C LEU A 65 27.15 6.24 -20.40
N PRO A 66 27.61 5.50 -21.41
CA PRO A 66 28.57 6.10 -22.33
C PRO A 66 27.98 6.39 -23.71
#